data_AF-A0A4U6VQH7-F1
#
_entry.id   AF-A0A4U6VQH7-F1
#
_cell.length_a   1.000
_cell.length_b   1.000
_cell.length_c   1.000
_cell.angle_alpha   90.00
_cell.angle_beta   90.00
_cell.angle_gamma   90.00
#
_symmetry.space_group_name_H-M   'P 1'
#
loop_
_entity.id
_entity.type
_entity.pdbx_description
1 polymer ?
#
loop_
_entity_poly.entity_id
_entity_poly.type
_entity_poly.pdbx_seq_one_letter_code
_entity_poly.pdbx_strand_id
1 'polypeptide(L)'
;MAICGGFECVFKVGPIFRAKNSETHKHLCEFVGLDAEMEIKEHYFEVCDIIDGLFVSIFKHLTTNCKKKLETINGQYPFEPLKYLEKTLKLTYKEGIQMLKEAGTKIEHMGDLNTKVEKNVGRLVREKYDTDFFILYCYPLAVRPFYVMPCYGNQLTTILLMCSSEVKR
;
A
#
# COMPACT_ATOMS: atom_id res chain seq x y z
N MET A 1 8.99 -20.56 2.28
CA MET A 1 9.70 -21.69 2.91
C MET A 1 9.52 -21.74 4.42
N ALA A 2 9.75 -20.64 5.17
CA ALA A 2 9.56 -20.63 6.62
C ALA A 2 8.14 -21.07 7.04
N ILE A 3 7.10 -20.57 6.38
CA ILE A 3 5.72 -21.01 6.59
C ILE A 3 5.57 -22.52 6.37
N CYS A 4 6.04 -23.06 5.24
CA CYS A 4 6.05 -24.50 4.98
C CYS A 4 6.91 -25.31 5.97
N GLY A 5 7.84 -24.66 6.67
CA GLY A 5 8.68 -25.24 7.71
C GLY A 5 8.02 -25.26 9.09
N GLY A 6 6.73 -24.91 9.20
CA GLY A 6 5.97 -24.91 10.45
C GLY A 6 6.06 -23.62 11.25
N PHE A 7 6.64 -22.54 10.70
CA PHE A 7 6.56 -21.23 11.33
C PHE A 7 5.27 -20.52 10.93
N GLU A 8 4.37 -20.28 11.88
CA GLU A 8 3.04 -19.71 11.59
C GLU A 8 3.09 -18.23 11.16
N CYS A 9 4.02 -17.44 11.71
CA CYS A 9 4.16 -16.02 11.41
C CYS A 9 5.63 -15.59 11.49
N VAL A 10 6.15 -14.99 10.42
CA VAL A 10 7.56 -14.60 10.32
C VAL A 10 7.68 -13.20 9.72
N PHE A 11 8.71 -12.48 10.13
CA PHE A 11 9.11 -11.23 9.50
C PHE A 11 10.62 -11.19 9.30
N LYS A 12 11.07 -10.37 8.36
CA LYS A 12 12.49 -10.15 8.05
C LYS A 12 12.73 -8.66 7.86
N VAL A 13 13.79 -8.16 8.49
CA VAL A 13 14.36 -6.84 8.21
C VAL A 13 15.76 -7.06 7.64
N GLY A 14 16.00 -6.60 6.42
CA GLY A 14 17.31 -6.82 5.78
C GLY A 14 17.42 -6.22 4.39
N PRO A 15 18.59 -6.35 3.74
CA PRO A 15 18.81 -5.78 2.42
C PRO A 15 17.98 -6.51 1.34
N ILE A 16 17.37 -5.74 0.46
CA ILE A 16 16.71 -6.19 -0.77
C ILE A 16 17.45 -5.57 -1.96
N PHE A 17 17.70 -6.39 -2.97
CA PHE A 17 18.38 -5.98 -4.19
C PHE A 17 17.41 -5.95 -5.38
N ARG A 18 17.49 -4.89 -6.18
CA ARG A 18 16.78 -4.77 -7.47
C ARG A 18 17.79 -4.72 -8.59
N ALA A 19 17.80 -5.77 -9.42
CA ALA A 19 18.70 -5.87 -10.57
C ALA A 19 18.23 -5.08 -11.81
N LYS A 20 17.05 -4.43 -11.74
CA LYS A 20 16.50 -3.69 -12.87
C LYS A 20 17.25 -2.36 -13.03
N ASN A 21 17.77 -2.11 -14.24
CA ASN A 21 18.37 -0.83 -14.57
C ASN A 21 17.26 0.25 -14.69
N SER A 22 17.00 0.95 -13.60
CA SER A 22 15.99 2.01 -13.52
C SER A 22 16.51 3.18 -12.71
N GLU A 23 16.93 4.23 -13.41
CA GLU A 23 17.47 5.45 -12.82
C GLU A 23 16.36 6.49 -12.69
N THR A 24 15.56 6.39 -11.63
CA THR A 24 14.63 7.47 -11.26
C THR A 24 14.82 7.86 -9.81
N HIS A 25 14.32 9.04 -9.43
CA HIS A 25 14.41 9.54 -8.05
C HIS A 25 13.78 8.64 -6.98
N LYS A 26 13.08 7.56 -7.35
CA LYS A 26 12.38 6.64 -6.45
C LYS A 26 12.93 5.21 -6.45
N HIS A 27 13.93 4.91 -7.28
CA HIS A 27 14.46 3.56 -7.42
C HIS A 27 15.92 3.49 -7.02
N LEU A 28 16.23 2.56 -6.11
CA LEU A 28 17.58 2.19 -5.71
C LEU A 28 17.81 0.70 -6.03
N CYS A 29 19.05 0.34 -6.31
CA CYS A 29 19.45 -1.06 -6.53
C CYS A 29 19.56 -1.84 -5.22
N GLU A 30 19.69 -1.15 -4.09
CA GLU A 30 19.75 -1.73 -2.74
C GLU A 30 18.94 -0.85 -1.77
N PHE A 31 18.15 -1.49 -0.90
CA PHE A 31 17.41 -0.82 0.17
C PHE A 31 17.08 -1.81 1.30
N VAL A 32 16.69 -1.29 2.48
CA VAL A 32 16.22 -2.13 3.59
C VAL A 32 14.74 -2.47 3.38
N GLY A 33 14.46 -3.76 3.26
CA GLY A 33 13.11 -4.31 3.19
C GLY A 33 12.60 -4.73 4.57
N LEU A 34 11.28 -4.60 4.72
CA LEU A 34 10.53 -5.18 5.83
C LEU A 34 9.51 -6.14 5.21
N ASP A 35 9.81 -7.43 5.27
CA ASP A 35 8.97 -8.49 4.71
C ASP A 35 8.26 -9.22 5.85
N ALA A 36 7.00 -9.59 5.65
CA ALA A 36 6.23 -10.39 6.60
C ALA A 36 5.44 -11.46 5.84
N GLU A 37 5.40 -12.67 6.39
CA GLU A 37 4.66 -13.80 5.86
C GLU A 37 3.91 -14.47 7.01
N MET A 38 2.67 -14.90 6.77
CA MET A 38 1.84 -15.54 7.80
C MET A 38 0.99 -16.66 7.20
N GLU A 39 0.81 -17.73 7.98
CA GLU A 39 -0.19 -18.76 7.75
C GLU A 39 -1.61 -18.18 7.80
N ILE A 40 -2.43 -18.51 6.82
CA ILE A 40 -3.82 -18.08 6.71
C ILE A 40 -4.71 -19.22 7.16
N LYS A 41 -5.66 -18.96 8.08
CA LYS A 41 -6.57 -20.00 8.58
C LYS A 41 -7.84 -20.11 7.75
N GLU A 42 -8.52 -19.01 7.53
CA GLU A 42 -9.83 -18.96 6.85
C GLU A 42 -9.79 -18.05 5.62
N HIS A 43 -9.26 -16.83 5.77
CA HIS A 43 -9.27 -15.83 4.72
C HIS A 43 -8.03 -14.96 4.74
N TYR A 44 -7.52 -14.60 3.56
CA TYR A 44 -6.35 -13.73 3.41
C TYR A 44 -6.52 -12.33 4.05
N PHE A 45 -7.75 -11.96 4.46
CA PHE A 45 -8.00 -10.70 5.16
C PHE A 45 -7.36 -10.69 6.54
N GLU A 46 -7.12 -11.86 7.14
CA GLU A 46 -6.35 -11.99 8.38
C GLU A 46 -4.97 -11.33 8.28
N VAL A 47 -4.26 -11.58 7.17
CA VAL A 47 -2.96 -10.96 6.89
C VAL A 47 -3.10 -9.45 6.69
N CYS A 48 -4.20 -9.02 6.07
CA CYS A 48 -4.46 -7.61 5.80
C CYS A 48 -4.70 -6.83 7.09
N ASP A 49 -5.44 -7.43 8.03
CA ASP A 49 -5.76 -6.81 9.30
C ASP A 49 -4.51 -6.66 10.17
N ILE A 50 -3.56 -7.59 10.07
CA ILE A 50 -2.25 -7.47 10.73
C ILE A 50 -1.41 -6.36 10.11
N ILE A 51 -1.33 -6.31 8.77
CA ILE A 51 -0.58 -5.24 8.08
C ILE A 51 -1.22 -3.88 8.35
N ASP A 52 -2.54 -3.79 8.33
CA ASP A 52 -3.30 -2.58 8.68
C ASP A 52 -2.96 -2.11 10.11
N GLY A 53 -3.11 -3.00 11.09
CA GLY A 53 -2.79 -2.72 12.49
C GLY A 53 -1.33 -2.29 12.69
N LEU A 54 -0.39 -2.88 11.95
CA LEU A 54 1.01 -2.48 11.95
C LEU A 54 1.19 -1.02 11.50
N PHE A 55 0.64 -0.65 10.35
CA PHE A 55 0.77 0.73 9.83
C PHE A 55 0.09 1.76 10.74
N VAL A 56 -1.14 1.48 11.19
CA VAL A 56 -1.85 2.36 12.13
C VAL A 56 -1.06 2.53 13.43
N SER A 57 -0.46 1.46 13.95
CA SER A 57 0.41 1.51 15.14
C SER A 57 1.66 2.37 14.91
N ILE A 58 2.32 2.23 13.75
CA ILE A 58 3.47 3.05 13.36
C ILE A 58 3.06 4.53 13.28
N PHE A 59 1.97 4.86 12.59
CA PHE A 59 1.52 6.25 12.44
C PHE A 59 1.14 6.87 13.79
N LYS A 60 0.46 6.12 14.65
CA LYS A 60 0.15 6.54 16.02
C LYS A 60 1.42 6.77 16.84
N HIS A 61 2.41 5.89 16.73
CA HIS A 61 3.68 6.05 17.43
C HIS A 61 4.44 7.30 16.96
N LEU A 62 4.51 7.54 15.65
CA LEU A 62 5.16 8.72 15.08
C LEU A 62 4.50 10.03 15.54
N THR A 63 3.17 10.08 15.51
CA THR A 63 2.41 11.29 15.89
C THR A 63 2.44 11.55 17.39
N THR A 64 2.57 10.53 18.24
CA THR A 64 2.60 10.68 19.70
C THR A 64 4.01 10.91 20.24
N ASN A 65 4.99 10.14 19.78
CA ASN A 65 6.34 10.09 20.37
C ASN A 65 7.40 10.86 19.56
N CYS A 66 7.14 11.15 18.28
CA CYS A 66 8.13 11.77 17.38
C CYS A 66 7.79 13.20 16.96
N LYS A 67 6.86 13.90 17.64
CA LYS A 67 6.40 15.26 17.28
C LYS A 67 7.54 16.25 17.02
N LYS A 68 8.49 16.37 17.97
CA LYS A 68 9.64 17.28 17.84
C LYS A 68 10.49 16.99 16.60
N LYS A 69 10.68 15.70 16.26
CA LYS A 69 11.43 15.29 15.06
C LYS A 69 10.65 15.64 13.79
N LEU A 70 9.33 15.38 13.79
CA LEU A 70 8.45 15.72 12.67
C LEU A 70 8.40 17.24 12.42
N GLU A 71 8.30 18.06 13.47
CA GLU A 71 8.36 19.52 13.38
C GLU A 71 9.69 20.02 12.81
N THR A 72 10.80 19.41 13.23
CA THR A 72 12.13 19.73 12.71
C THR A 72 12.21 19.44 11.21
N ILE A 73 11.72 18.28 10.77
CA ILE A 73 11.69 17.92 9.35
C ILE A 73 10.76 18.87 8.58
N ASN A 74 9.60 19.20 9.15
CA ASN A 74 8.61 20.09 8.53
C ASN A 74 9.15 21.51 8.31
N GLY A 75 10.08 21.97 9.16
CA GLY A 75 10.77 23.24 8.98
C GLY A 75 11.67 23.30 7.74
N GLN A 76 12.22 22.17 7.30
CA GLN A 76 13.08 22.08 6.11
C GLN A 76 12.30 21.63 4.87
N TYR A 77 11.37 20.70 5.04
CA TYR A 77 10.55 20.12 3.99
C TYR A 77 9.09 20.18 4.42
N PRO A 78 8.36 21.26 4.07
CA PRO A 78 6.96 21.40 4.47
C PRO A 78 6.10 20.22 4.02
N PHE A 79 5.35 19.62 4.94
CA PHE A 79 4.40 18.55 4.67
C PHE A 79 3.15 18.70 5.55
N GLU A 80 2.03 18.19 5.05
CA GLU A 80 0.80 18.09 5.84
C GLU A 80 0.85 16.84 6.73
N PRO A 81 0.40 16.92 7.99
CA PRO A 81 0.30 15.74 8.84
C PRO A 81 -0.51 14.64 8.16
N LEU A 82 0.03 13.42 8.17
CA LEU A 82 -0.63 12.24 7.66
C LEU A 82 -1.95 12.03 8.40
N LYS A 83 -3.07 11.94 7.68
CA LYS A 83 -4.34 11.48 8.26
C LYS A 83 -4.60 10.04 7.88
N TYR A 84 -5.12 9.31 8.85
CA TYR A 84 -5.49 7.92 8.71
C TYR A 84 -6.72 7.66 9.58
N LEU A 85 -7.47 6.62 9.23
CA LEU A 85 -8.63 6.18 10.00
C LEU A 85 -8.21 5.13 11.03
N GLU A 86 -8.90 5.03 12.16
CA GLU A 86 -8.67 3.93 13.11
C GLU A 86 -9.01 2.57 12.48
N LYS A 87 -10.03 2.55 11.61
CA LYS A 87 -10.35 1.43 10.75
C LYS A 87 -10.03 1.81 9.31
N THR A 88 -9.01 1.21 8.73
CA THR A 88 -8.53 1.59 7.40
C THR A 88 -9.58 1.33 6.32
N LEU A 89 -9.68 2.29 5.41
CA LEU A 89 -10.55 2.21 4.25
C LEU A 89 -10.06 1.08 3.33
N LYS A 90 -10.95 0.14 3.01
CA LYS A 90 -10.69 -0.94 2.05
C LYS A 90 -11.57 -0.72 0.83
N LEU A 91 -10.96 -0.61 -0.35
CA LEU A 91 -11.64 -0.45 -1.64
C LEU A 91 -11.23 -1.59 -2.57
N THR A 92 -12.15 -2.08 -3.38
CA THR A 92 -11.83 -2.96 -4.49
C THR A 92 -11.16 -2.17 -5.61
N TYR A 93 -10.34 -2.85 -6.40
CA TYR A 93 -9.74 -2.30 -7.62
C TYR A 93 -10.81 -1.72 -8.54
N LYS A 94 -11.95 -2.42 -8.68
CA LYS A 94 -13.10 -1.94 -9.47
C LYS A 94 -13.65 -0.61 -8.95
N GLU A 95 -13.80 -0.45 -7.64
CA GLU A 95 -14.22 0.82 -7.03
C GLU A 95 -13.19 1.92 -7.28
N GLY A 96 -11.89 1.63 -7.14
CA GLY A 96 -10.82 2.58 -7.46
C GLY A 96 -10.84 3.03 -8.92
N ILE A 97 -11.02 2.11 -9.86
CA ILE A 97 -11.19 2.40 -11.29
C ILE A 97 -12.46 3.22 -11.56
N GLN A 98 -13.57 2.89 -10.88
CA GLN A 98 -14.82 3.62 -11.01
C GLN A 98 -14.67 5.08 -10.56
N MET A 99 -14.02 5.31 -9.40
CA MET A 99 -13.70 6.65 -8.92
C MET A 99 -12.86 7.45 -9.93
N LEU A 100 -11.87 6.81 -10.56
CA LEU A 100 -11.06 7.45 -11.59
C LEU A 100 -11.86 7.83 -12.85
N LYS A 101 -12.77 6.95 -13.28
CA LYS A 101 -13.64 7.20 -14.44
C LYS A 101 -14.61 8.36 -14.17
N GLU A 102 -15.20 8.40 -12.98
CA GLU A 102 -16.06 9.49 -12.53
C GLU A 102 -15.32 10.83 -12.48
N ALA A 103 -14.03 10.80 -12.11
CA ALA A 103 -13.14 11.96 -12.16
C ALA A 103 -12.61 12.30 -13.57
N GLY A 104 -13.09 11.63 -14.62
CA GLY A 104 -12.70 11.89 -16.02
C GLY A 104 -11.32 11.34 -16.43
N THR A 105 -10.71 10.47 -15.63
CA THR A 105 -9.42 9.85 -15.98
C THR A 105 -9.64 8.69 -16.96
N LYS A 106 -8.98 8.75 -18.12
CA LYS A 106 -8.96 7.63 -19.08
C LYS A 106 -8.06 6.52 -18.56
N ILE A 107 -8.64 5.36 -18.24
CA ILE A 107 -7.92 4.19 -17.75
C ILE A 107 -8.48 2.90 -18.34
N GLU A 108 -7.59 1.95 -18.60
CA GLU A 108 -7.94 0.60 -19.01
C GLU A 108 -8.48 -0.20 -17.81
N HIS A 109 -9.58 -0.92 -18.00
CA HIS A 109 -10.31 -1.58 -16.91
C HIS A 109 -9.54 -2.72 -16.23
N MET A 110 -8.50 -3.27 -16.87
CA MET A 110 -7.72 -4.42 -16.39
C MET A 110 -6.20 -4.23 -16.45
N GLY A 111 -5.74 -2.99 -16.64
CA GLY A 111 -4.31 -2.66 -16.66
C GLY A 111 -3.70 -2.57 -15.25
N ASP A 112 -2.38 -2.38 -15.18
CA ASP A 112 -1.72 -2.00 -13.93
C ASP A 112 -1.86 -0.49 -13.69
N LEU A 113 -1.85 -0.05 -12.44
CA LEU A 113 -1.90 1.38 -12.13
C LEU A 113 -0.51 1.97 -12.25
N ASN A 114 -0.32 2.93 -13.16
CA ASN A 114 0.91 3.71 -13.17
C ASN A 114 0.93 4.74 -12.03
N THR A 115 2.10 5.28 -11.72
CA THR A 115 2.29 6.24 -10.63
C THR A 115 1.39 7.48 -10.70
N LYS A 116 1.01 7.96 -11.90
CA LYS A 116 0.11 9.12 -12.01
C LYS A 116 -1.32 8.76 -11.63
N VAL A 117 -1.76 7.58 -12.04
CA VAL A 117 -3.07 7.04 -11.73
C VAL A 117 -3.20 6.75 -10.23
N GLU A 118 -2.19 6.11 -9.63
CA GLU A 118 -2.18 5.83 -8.18
C GLU A 118 -2.31 7.11 -7.36
N LYS A 119 -1.60 8.18 -7.75
CA LYS A 119 -1.72 9.51 -7.14
C LYS A 119 -3.12 10.08 -7.25
N ASN A 120 -3.76 9.94 -8.42
CA ASN A 120 -5.12 10.43 -8.62
C ASN A 120 -6.12 9.66 -7.73
N VAL A 121 -5.98 8.33 -7.61
CA VAL A 121 -6.82 7.55 -6.67
C VAL A 121 -6.61 8.05 -5.24
N GLY A 122 -5.35 8.23 -4.81
CA GLY A 122 -5.04 8.75 -3.49
C GLY A 122 -5.68 10.10 -3.22
N ARG A 123 -5.60 11.04 -4.16
CA ARG A 123 -6.26 12.35 -4.07
C ARG A 123 -7.78 12.22 -3.93
N LEU A 124 -8.42 11.39 -4.76
CA LEU A 124 -9.87 11.19 -4.70
C LEU A 124 -10.30 10.54 -3.38
N VAL A 125 -9.50 9.61 -2.86
CA VAL A 125 -9.74 9.00 -1.54
C VAL A 125 -9.60 10.04 -0.44
N ARG A 126 -8.58 10.89 -0.50
CA ARG A 126 -8.37 11.99 0.44
C ARG A 126 -9.54 12.97 0.44
N GLU A 127 -10.00 13.39 -0.73
CA GLU A 127 -11.14 14.32 -0.86
C GLU A 127 -12.45 13.72 -0.35
N LYS A 128 -12.68 12.42 -0.56
CA LYS A 128 -13.96 11.76 -0.22
C LYS A 128 -14.02 11.20 1.20
N TYR A 129 -12.90 10.72 1.73
CA TYR A 129 -12.84 9.95 2.99
C TYR A 129 -11.89 10.55 4.03
N ASP A 130 -11.28 11.71 3.75
CA ASP A 130 -10.33 12.43 4.61
C ASP A 130 -9.17 11.56 5.17
N THR A 131 -8.67 10.62 4.36
CA THR A 131 -7.60 9.69 4.73
C THR A 131 -6.50 9.66 3.68
N ASP A 132 -5.24 9.60 4.11
CA ASP A 132 -4.08 9.38 3.25
C ASP A 132 -3.72 7.90 3.14
N PHE A 133 -4.30 7.04 3.97
CA PHE A 133 -4.00 5.61 4.04
C PHE A 133 -5.25 4.79 3.74
N PHE A 134 -5.13 3.89 2.76
CA PHE A 134 -6.19 2.97 2.36
C PHE A 134 -5.61 1.71 1.71
N ILE A 135 -6.43 0.68 1.62
CA ILE A 135 -6.11 -0.61 1.03
C ILE A 135 -6.92 -0.77 -0.25
N LEU A 136 -6.25 -1.00 -1.37
CA LEU A 136 -6.90 -1.36 -2.63
C LEU A 136 -6.71 -2.86 -2.88
N TYR A 137 -7.78 -3.65 -2.95
CA TYR A 137 -7.71 -5.12 -3.10
C TYR A 137 -8.43 -5.62 -4.35
N CYS A 138 -8.32 -6.91 -4.67
CA CYS A 138 -8.91 -7.52 -5.87
C CYS A 138 -8.34 -6.95 -7.19
N TYR A 139 -7.01 -6.90 -7.34
CA TYR A 139 -6.36 -6.50 -8.61
C TYR A 139 -6.42 -7.56 -9.71
N PRO A 140 -6.38 -7.16 -11.01
CA PRO A 140 -6.30 -8.08 -12.15
C PRO A 140 -5.14 -9.08 -12.04
N LEU A 141 -5.42 -10.37 -12.18
CA LEU A 141 -4.40 -11.42 -12.11
C LEU A 141 -3.33 -11.27 -13.20
N ALA A 142 -3.69 -10.73 -14.37
CA ALA A 142 -2.80 -10.56 -15.52
C ALA A 142 -1.58 -9.65 -15.24
N VAL A 143 -1.67 -8.76 -14.24
CA VAL A 143 -0.59 -7.83 -13.89
C VAL A 143 0.15 -8.23 -12.61
N ARG A 144 -0.10 -9.45 -12.11
CA ARG A 144 0.42 -9.93 -10.84
C ARG A 144 1.41 -11.09 -11.03
N PRO A 145 2.37 -11.27 -10.11
CA PRO A 145 3.28 -12.39 -10.16
C PRO A 145 2.54 -13.73 -10.16
N PHE A 146 3.17 -14.74 -10.75
CA PHE A 146 2.57 -16.08 -10.95
C PHE A 146 2.13 -16.79 -9.66
N TYR A 147 2.73 -16.43 -8.51
CA TYR A 147 2.44 -17.05 -7.21
C TYR A 147 1.23 -16.44 -6.48
N VAL A 148 0.56 -15.46 -7.09
CA VAL A 148 -0.65 -14.89 -6.53
C VAL A 148 -1.81 -15.86 -6.74
N MET A 149 -2.43 -16.29 -5.64
CA MET A 149 -3.63 -17.14 -5.65
C MET A 149 -4.77 -16.43 -6.40
N PRO A 150 -5.52 -17.09 -7.30
CA PRO A 150 -6.75 -16.57 -7.92
C PRO A 150 -7.96 -16.52 -6.95
N CYS A 151 -8.94 -15.63 -7.19
CA CYS A 151 -10.10 -15.48 -6.31
C CYS A 151 -11.17 -16.43 -6.83
N TYR A 152 -11.87 -17.09 -5.91
CA TYR A 152 -12.97 -17.97 -6.28
C TYR A 152 -14.09 -17.13 -6.95
N GLY A 153 -14.35 -17.41 -8.23
CA GLY A 153 -15.41 -16.75 -9.01
C GLY A 153 -15.02 -15.43 -9.70
N ASN A 154 -13.78 -14.92 -9.57
CA ASN A 154 -13.29 -13.74 -10.31
C ASN A 154 -11.75 -13.74 -10.43
N GLN A 155 -11.19 -13.26 -11.56
CA GLN A 155 -9.74 -13.18 -11.83
C GLN A 155 -9.01 -12.05 -11.04
N LEU A 156 -9.38 -11.78 -9.79
CA LEU A 156 -9.00 -10.56 -9.06
C LEU A 156 -8.51 -10.82 -7.63
N THR A 157 -7.22 -10.60 -7.30
CA THR A 157 -6.66 -11.20 -6.07
C THR A 157 -5.64 -10.45 -5.24
N THR A 158 -5.00 -9.40 -5.75
CA THR A 158 -3.94 -8.75 -4.96
C THR A 158 -4.44 -7.55 -4.19
N ILE A 159 -3.72 -7.26 -3.11
CA ILE A 159 -3.87 -6.13 -2.21
C ILE A 159 -2.68 -5.23 -2.40
N LEU A 160 -2.93 -3.97 -2.69
CA LEU A 160 -1.96 -2.90 -2.65
C LEU A 160 -2.35 -1.95 -1.51
N LEU A 161 -1.43 -1.78 -0.57
CA LEU A 161 -1.52 -0.71 0.42
C LEU A 161 -1.08 0.58 -0.26
N MET A 162 -1.97 1.56 -0.27
CA MET A 162 -1.71 2.85 -0.90
C MET A 162 -1.65 3.92 0.20
N CYS A 163 -0.48 4.54 0.33
CA CYS A 163 -0.33 5.80 1.05
C CYS A 163 -0.33 6.91 0.00
N SER A 164 -1.33 7.79 0.03
CA SER A 164 -1.56 8.87 -0.95
C SER A 164 -0.44 9.92 -0.98
N SER A 165 0.51 9.87 -0.05
CA SER A 165 1.46 10.95 0.15
C SER A 165 2.60 10.93 -0.87
N GLU A 166 2.54 11.86 -1.83
CA GLU A 166 3.74 12.61 -2.18
C GLU A 166 3.67 13.93 -1.40
N VAL A 167 4.73 14.23 -0.67
CA VAL A 167 5.00 15.54 -0.07
C VAL A 167 4.81 16.57 -1.18
N LYS A 168 3.86 17.50 -1.02
CA LYS A 168 3.71 18.67 -1.90
C LYS A 168 5.09 19.33 -2.01
N ARG A 169 5.77 19.13 -3.12
CA ARG A 169 6.85 20.01 -3.58
C ARG A 169 6.25 20.99 -4.57
#